data_AF-A0A2V5NNT9-F1
#
_entry.id   AF-A0A2V5NNT9-F1
#
_cell.length_a   1.000
_cell.length_b   1.000
_cell.length_c   1.000
_cell.angle_alpha   90.00
_cell.angle_beta   90.00
_cell.angle_gamma   90.00
#
_symmetry.space_group_name_H-M   'P 1'
#
loop_
_entity.id
_entity.type
_entity.pdbx_description
1 polymer ?
#
loop_
_entity_poly.entity_id
_entity_poly.type
_entity_poly.pdbx_seq_one_letter_code
_entity_poly.pdbx_strand_id
1 'polypeptide(L)'
;MGLVSPLKSIYQSIMSNATKRAILRSIHLILAIPIIGYVYSPFAELPNYAPVVRFVSIPVLILSGYWMYAGVIFAVIGVALWFGALYLSGFGAAILSQVVLFIARKIWLVILARRSK
;
A
#
# COMPACT_ATOMS: atom_id res chain seq x y z
N MET A 1 3.66 31.30 30.90
CA MET A 1 3.81 31.51 29.44
C MET A 1 4.81 30.48 28.94
N GLY A 2 4.33 29.37 28.38
CA GLY A 2 5.15 28.18 28.12
C GLY A 2 6.07 28.35 26.90
N LEU A 3 7.37 28.20 27.12
CA LEU A 3 8.39 28.11 26.06
C LEU A 3 8.10 26.89 25.17
N VAL A 4 7.40 27.12 24.06
CA VAL A 4 7.31 26.12 22.99
C VAL A 4 8.71 25.94 22.38
N SER A 5 9.24 24.72 22.40
CA SER A 5 10.59 24.47 21.89
C SER A 5 10.65 24.77 20.38
N PRO A 6 11.69 25.47 19.90
CA PRO A 6 11.81 25.83 18.48
C PRO A 6 11.82 24.61 17.55
N LEU A 7 12.27 23.45 18.06
CA LEU A 7 12.24 22.17 17.34
C LEU A 7 10.83 21.66 17.05
N LYS A 8 9.85 21.94 17.93
CA LYS A 8 8.47 21.48 17.76
C LYS A 8 7.75 22.19 16.61
N SER A 9 8.14 23.43 16.30
CA SER A 9 7.59 24.24 15.21
C SER A 9 8.11 23.77 13.84
N ILE A 10 9.39 23.39 13.75
CA ILE A 10 10.03 22.91 12.52
C ILE A 10 9.43 21.57 12.07
N TYR A 11 9.02 20.71 13.01
CA TYR A 11 8.46 19.38 12.72
C TYR A 11 6.93 19.33 12.70
N GLN A 12 6.23 20.48 12.69
CA GLN A 12 4.77 20.44 12.57
C GLN A 12 4.37 19.92 11.20
N SER A 13 3.64 18.82 11.20
CA SER A 13 2.99 18.30 10.01
C SER A 13 2.00 19.35 9.49
N ILE A 14 2.21 19.80 8.25
CA ILE A 14 1.30 20.72 7.55
C ILE A 14 -0.14 20.18 7.52
N MET A 15 -0.30 18.84 7.55
CA MET A 15 -1.59 18.15 7.47
C MET A 15 -1.86 17.30 8.71
N SER A 16 -3.11 17.25 9.17
CA SER A 16 -3.51 16.37 10.28
C SER A 16 -3.41 14.88 9.88
N ASN A 17 -3.15 14.01 10.87
CA ASN A 17 -3.12 12.55 10.64
C ASN A 17 -4.48 12.00 10.16
N ALA A 18 -5.59 12.60 10.60
CA ALA A 18 -6.93 12.23 10.17
C ALA A 18 -7.15 12.56 8.69
N THR A 19 -6.76 13.77 8.27
CA THR A 19 -6.81 14.21 6.87
C THR A 19 -5.95 13.32 5.99
N LYS A 20 -4.71 13.01 6.42
CA LYS A 20 -3.82 12.08 5.71
C LYS A 20 -4.46 10.72 5.48
N ARG A 21 -5.07 10.14 6.52
CA ARG A 21 -5.74 8.83 6.45
C ARG A 21 -6.96 8.88 5.53
N ALA A 22 -7.74 9.96 5.57
CA ALA A 22 -8.90 10.14 4.70
C ALA A 22 -8.48 10.17 3.22
N ILE A 23 -7.44 10.93 2.87
CA ILE A 23 -6.90 11.01 1.50
C ILE A 23 -6.45 9.63 1.02
N LEU A 24 -5.59 8.94 1.79
CA LEU A 24 -5.08 7.62 1.41
C LEU A 24 -6.22 6.60 1.24
N ARG A 25 -7.23 6.63 2.11
CA ARG A 25 -8.40 5.75 2.01
C ARG A 25 -9.22 6.05 0.76
N SER A 26 -9.50 7.32 0.45
CA SER A 26 -10.25 7.69 -0.74
C SER A 26 -9.54 7.22 -2.02
N ILE A 27 -8.22 7.41 -2.10
CA ILE A 27 -7.41 6.89 -3.22
C ILE A 27 -7.54 5.37 -3.32
N HIS A 28 -7.39 4.66 -2.19
CA HIS A 28 -7.47 3.20 -2.13
C HIS A 28 -8.82 2.67 -2.63
N LEU A 29 -9.93 3.32 -2.23
CA LEU A 29 -11.28 2.91 -2.63
C LEU A 29 -11.56 3.23 -4.10
N ILE A 30 -11.17 4.41 -4.60
CA ILE A 30 -11.38 4.79 -6.00
C ILE A 30 -10.63 3.83 -6.93
N LEU A 31 -9.38 3.48 -6.61
CA LEU A 31 -8.58 2.58 -7.44
C LEU A 31 -8.89 1.09 -7.25
N ALA A 32 -9.74 0.74 -6.29
CA ALA A 32 -10.34 -0.59 -6.23
C ALA A 32 -11.40 -0.79 -7.33
N ILE A 33 -12.05 0.28 -7.82
CA ILE A 33 -13.13 0.18 -8.80
C ILE A 33 -12.65 -0.45 -10.13
N PRO A 34 -11.53 -0.03 -10.75
CA PRO A 34 -11.01 -0.70 -11.94
C PRO A 34 -10.67 -2.17 -11.70
N ILE A 35 -10.23 -2.55 -10.50
CA ILE A 35 -9.91 -3.96 -10.20
C ILE A 35 -11.20 -4.79 -10.19
N ILE A 36 -12.26 -4.28 -9.57
CA ILE A 36 -13.58 -4.93 -9.56
C ILE A 36 -14.12 -5.06 -10.99
N GLY A 37 -14.06 -3.98 -11.77
CA GLY A 37 -14.47 -4.01 -13.18
C GLY A 37 -13.70 -5.05 -14.00
N TYR A 38 -12.39 -5.20 -13.74
CA TYR A 38 -11.56 -6.21 -14.40
C TYR A 38 -11.93 -7.64 -14.03
N VAL A 39 -12.28 -7.89 -12.76
CA VAL A 39 -12.64 -9.24 -12.28
C VAL A 39 -13.98 -9.72 -12.85
N TYR A 40 -14.94 -8.81 -13.04
CA TYR A 40 -16.30 -9.16 -13.46
C TYR A 40 -16.60 -8.90 -14.94
N SER A 41 -15.67 -8.31 -15.70
CA SER A 41 -15.87 -8.06 -17.12
C SER A 41 -15.48 -9.27 -18.00
N PRO A 42 -16.19 -9.53 -19.10
CA PRO A 42 -15.73 -10.49 -20.10
C PRO A 42 -14.38 -10.06 -20.67
N PHE A 43 -13.33 -10.87 -20.41
CA PHE A 43 -11.94 -10.58 -20.81
C PHE A 43 -11.76 -10.34 -22.32
N ALA A 44 -12.64 -10.88 -23.17
CA ALA A 44 -12.59 -10.73 -24.61
C ALA A 44 -12.88 -9.29 -25.09
N GLU A 45 -13.58 -8.48 -24.28
CA GLU A 45 -14.07 -7.17 -24.70
C GLU A 45 -13.17 -6.01 -24.27
N LEU A 46 -12.18 -6.25 -23.40
CA LEU A 46 -11.40 -5.19 -22.75
C LEU A 46 -9.87 -5.41 -22.79
N PRO A 47 -9.24 -5.49 -23.97
CA PRO A 47 -7.79 -5.70 -24.10
C PRO A 47 -6.96 -4.60 -23.41
N ASN A 48 -7.48 -3.37 -23.35
CA ASN A 48 -6.79 -2.21 -22.77
C ASN A 48 -6.91 -2.09 -21.25
N TYR A 49 -7.69 -2.96 -20.60
CA TYR A 49 -8.01 -2.83 -19.18
C TYR A 49 -7.01 -3.57 -18.28
N ALA A 50 -6.50 -4.70 -18.76
CA ALA A 50 -5.51 -5.50 -18.03
C ALA A 50 -4.21 -4.72 -17.71
N PRO A 51 -3.62 -3.91 -18.62
CA PRO A 51 -2.44 -3.11 -18.32
C PRO A 51 -2.71 -2.04 -17.26
N VAL A 52 -3.85 -1.34 -17.33
CA VAL A 52 -4.21 -0.30 -16.37
C VAL A 52 -4.30 -0.88 -14.95
N VAL A 53 -4.94 -2.03 -14.81
CA VAL A 53 -5.09 -2.71 -13.52
C VAL A 53 -3.74 -3.15 -12.96
N ARG A 54 -2.90 -3.77 -13.80
CA ARG A 54 -1.62 -4.37 -13.38
C ARG A 54 -0.54 -3.34 -13.06
N PHE A 55 -0.48 -2.24 -13.83
CA PHE A 55 0.61 -1.27 -13.74
C PHE A 55 0.21 0.04 -13.05
N VAL A 56 -1.08 0.31 -12.85
CA VAL A 56 -1.56 1.54 -12.19
C VAL A 56 -2.41 1.21 -10.97
N SER A 57 -3.56 0.55 -11.15
CA SER A 57 -4.54 0.39 -10.07
C SER A 57 -3.99 -0.43 -8.90
N ILE A 58 -3.44 -1.62 -9.17
CA ILE A 58 -2.91 -2.50 -8.11
C ILE A 58 -1.69 -1.88 -7.40
N PRO A 59 -0.66 -1.36 -8.10
CA PRO A 59 0.48 -0.71 -7.43
C PRO A 59 0.07 0.43 -6.50
N VAL A 60 -0.85 1.30 -6.93
CA VAL A 60 -1.30 2.42 -6.10
C VAL A 60 -2.21 1.94 -4.96
N LEU A 61 -2.99 0.87 -5.16
CA LEU A 61 -3.76 0.23 -4.10
C LEU A 61 -2.84 -0.36 -3.03
N ILE A 62 -1.78 -1.07 -3.43
CA ILE A 62 -0.73 -1.60 -2.55
C ILE A 62 -0.06 -0.46 -1.79
N LEU A 63 0.35 0.60 -2.49
CA LEU A 63 1.01 1.77 -1.89
C LEU A 63 0.12 2.43 -0.82
N SER A 64 -1.11 2.80 -1.19
CA SER A 64 -2.04 3.46 -0.28
C SER A 64 -2.44 2.58 0.91
N GLY A 65 -2.65 1.28 0.67
CA GLY A 65 -3.02 0.31 1.71
C GLY A 65 -1.92 0.12 2.74
N TYR A 66 -0.71 -0.22 2.30
CA TYR A 66 0.42 -0.38 3.22
C TYR A 66 0.80 0.93 3.89
N TRP A 67 0.71 2.08 3.22
CA TRP A 67 1.01 3.35 3.89
C TRP A 67 0.04 3.60 5.05
N MET A 68 -1.23 3.26 4.87
CA MET A 68 -2.27 3.45 5.89
C MET A 68 -2.15 2.49 7.10
N TYR A 69 -1.68 1.25 6.90
CA TYR A 69 -1.68 0.20 7.94
C TYR A 69 -0.30 -0.30 8.37
N ALA A 70 0.73 -0.05 7.57
CA ALA A 70 2.09 -0.56 7.76
C ALA A 70 3.19 0.51 7.71
N GLY A 71 2.87 1.72 7.26
CA GLY A 71 3.84 2.80 7.11
C GLY A 71 4.44 2.84 5.70
N VAL A 72 5.12 3.96 5.40
CA VAL A 72 5.60 4.26 4.04
C VAL A 72 6.66 3.27 3.55
N ILE A 73 7.52 2.77 4.45
CA ILE A 73 8.59 1.83 4.10
C ILE A 73 8.01 0.54 3.53
N PHE A 74 7.04 -0.07 4.22
CA PHE A 74 6.35 -1.26 3.73
C PHE A 74 5.55 -1.00 2.46
N ALA A 75 5.05 0.21 2.28
CA ALA A 75 4.34 0.60 1.07
C ALA A 75 5.27 0.59 -0.15
N VAL A 76 6.45 1.19 -0.03
CA VAL A 76 7.45 1.21 -1.10
C VAL A 76 7.96 -0.21 -1.39
N ILE A 77 8.24 -1.00 -0.34
CA ILE A 77 8.66 -2.41 -0.49
C ILE A 77 7.57 -3.22 -1.21
N GLY A 78 6.30 -3.06 -0.80
CA GLY A 78 5.19 -3.76 -1.43
C GLY A 78 5.08 -3.47 -2.93
N VAL A 79 5.21 -2.20 -3.33
CA VAL A 79 5.20 -1.80 -4.75
C VAL A 79 6.41 -2.35 -5.50
N ALA A 80 7.61 -2.28 -4.92
CA ALA A 80 8.82 -2.84 -5.52
C ALA A 80 8.69 -4.36 -5.75
N LEU A 81 8.18 -5.08 -4.76
CA LEU A 81 7.91 -6.52 -4.88
C LEU A 81 6.85 -6.81 -5.94
N TRP A 82 5.81 -5.97 -6.04
CA TRP A 82 4.78 -6.13 -7.06
C TRP A 82 5.37 -6.09 -8.46
N PHE A 83 6.11 -5.03 -8.80
CA PHE A 83 6.73 -4.92 -10.12
C PHE A 83 7.83 -5.95 -10.36
N GLY A 84 8.67 -6.22 -9.36
CA GLY A 84 9.74 -7.21 -9.47
C GLY A 84 9.20 -8.61 -9.74
N ALA A 85 8.24 -9.07 -8.93
CA ALA A 85 7.62 -10.39 -9.12
C ALA A 85 6.78 -10.47 -10.39
N LEU A 86 6.07 -9.38 -10.75
CA LEU A 86 5.30 -9.33 -12.00
C LEU A 86 6.21 -9.48 -13.22
N TYR A 87 7.37 -8.83 -13.23
CA TYR A 87 8.33 -8.87 -14.33
C TYR A 87 9.07 -10.22 -14.41
N LEU A 88 9.47 -10.79 -13.27
CA LEU A 88 10.32 -11.99 -13.22
C LEU A 88 9.53 -13.30 -13.22
N SER A 89 8.30 -13.30 -12.70
CA SER A 89 7.57 -14.54 -12.39
C SER A 89 6.06 -14.45 -12.70
N GLY A 90 5.59 -13.30 -13.18
CA GLY A 90 4.20 -13.09 -13.55
C GLY A 90 3.28 -12.74 -12.39
N PHE A 91 1.98 -12.63 -12.71
CA PHE A 91 0.96 -12.06 -11.82
C PHE A 91 0.72 -12.88 -10.55
N GLY A 92 0.72 -14.21 -10.64
CA GLY A 92 0.51 -15.09 -9.49
C GLY A 92 1.59 -14.91 -8.42
N ALA A 93 2.86 -14.86 -8.84
CA ALA A 93 3.98 -14.61 -7.93
C ALA A 93 3.88 -13.22 -7.27
N ALA A 94 3.44 -12.21 -8.02
CA ALA A 94 3.25 -10.85 -7.50
C ALA A 94 2.17 -10.78 -6.41
N ILE A 95 1.08 -11.55 -6.53
CA ILE A 95 0.08 -11.65 -5.45
C ILE A 95 0.66 -12.37 -4.24
N LEU A 96 1.32 -13.52 -4.46
CA LEU A 96 1.90 -14.31 -3.38
C LEU A 96 2.94 -13.51 -2.59
N SER A 97 3.75 -12.67 -3.25
CA SER A 97 4.74 -11.84 -2.58
C SER A 97 4.10 -10.85 -1.59
N GLN A 98 2.92 -10.30 -1.91
CA GLN A 98 2.20 -9.40 -1.00
C GLN A 98 1.66 -10.13 0.24
N VAL A 99 1.09 -11.32 0.03
CA VAL A 99 0.58 -12.16 1.14
C VAL A 99 1.73 -12.53 2.08
N VAL A 100 2.85 -12.97 1.51
CA VAL A 100 4.06 -13.31 2.28
C VAL A 100 4.59 -12.10 3.04
N LEU A 101 4.69 -10.92 2.40
CA LEU A 101 5.13 -9.69 3.08
C LEU A 101 4.24 -9.34 4.27
N PHE A 102 2.91 -9.44 4.11
CA PHE A 102 1.95 -9.13 5.16
C PHE A 102 2.07 -10.08 6.36
N ILE A 103 2.19 -11.38 6.09
CA ILE A 103 2.37 -12.41 7.13
C ILE A 103 3.72 -12.24 7.83
N ALA A 104 4.80 -12.07 7.08
CA ALA A 104 6.14 -11.86 7.63
C ALA A 104 6.20 -10.64 8.56
N ARG A 105 5.58 -9.53 8.15
CA ARG A 105 5.44 -8.34 9.00
C ARG A 105 4.69 -8.65 10.29
N LYS A 106 3.56 -9.36 10.22
CA LYS A 106 2.77 -9.72 11.41
C LYS A 106 3.59 -10.57 12.38
N ILE A 107 4.27 -11.60 11.88
CA ILE A 107 5.12 -12.49 12.69
C ILE A 107 6.25 -11.68 13.35
N TRP A 108 6.92 -10.81 12.60
CA TRP A 108 7.98 -9.96 13.12
C TRP A 108 7.51 -9.08 14.29
N LEU A 109 6.35 -8.42 14.14
CA LEU A 109 5.79 -7.58 15.21
C LEU A 109 5.45 -8.39 16.47
N VAL A 110 4.95 -9.62 16.31
CA VAL A 110 4.69 -10.52 17.45
C VAL A 110 5.99 -10.91 18.16
N ILE A 111 7.04 -11.24 17.41
CA ILE A 111 8.36 -11.56 17.97
C ILE A 111 8.93 -10.35 18.72
N LEU A 112 8.87 -9.16 18.14
CA LEU A 112 9.37 -7.94 18.75
C LEU A 112 8.63 -7.62 20.07
N ALA A 113 7.31 -7.76 20.08
CA ALA A 113 6.50 -7.57 21.29
C ALA A 113 6.83 -8.57 22.40
N ARG A 114 7.25 -9.80 22.05
CA ARG A 114 7.68 -10.81 23.03
C ARG A 114 9.05 -10.50 23.62
N ARG A 115 9.98 -9.93 22.85
CA ARG A 115 11.33 -9.56 23.32
C ARG A 115 11.37 -8.33 24.23
N SER A 116 10.32 -7.52 24.20
CA SER A 116 10.20 -6.31 25.02
C SER A 116 9.63 -6.59 26.43
N LYS A 117 9.23 -7.83 26.72
CA LYS A 117 8.81 -8.29 28.04
C LYS A 117 9.95 -9.06 28.70
#